data_AF-A0A351L1D5-F1
#
_entry.id   AF-A0A351L1D5-F1
#
_cell.length_a   1.000
_cell.length_b   1.000
_cell.length_c   1.000
_cell.angle_alpha   90.00
_cell.angle_beta   90.00
_cell.angle_gamma   90.00
#
_symmetry.space_group_name_H-M   'P 1'
#
loop_
_entity.id
_entity.type
_entity.pdbx_description
1 polymer ?
#
loop_
_entity_poly.entity_id
_entity_poly.type
_entity_poly.pdbx_seq_one_letter_code
_entity_poly.pdbx_strand_id
1 'polypeptide(L)'
;MEVYAAKAVWRRCENISSHLHQNHWLLVGDLPISNRTVWLKVNRRQFKCSTCQKPFSEQLYFLGNRRKYTYRYAFEIVFASST
;
A
#
# COMPACT_ATOMS: atom_id res chain seq x y z
N MET A 1 19.78 11.52 14.73
CA MET A 1 19.05 10.39 14.12
C MET A 1 18.32 10.92 12.90
N GLU A 2 18.83 10.69 11.70
CA GLU A 2 18.07 10.98 10.49
C GLU A 2 16.93 9.96 10.40
N VAL A 3 15.71 10.42 10.64
CA VAL A 3 14.51 9.65 10.28
C VAL A 3 14.56 9.57 8.75
N TYR A 4 14.93 8.41 8.19
CA TYR A 4 14.92 8.19 6.74
C TYR A 4 13.54 8.61 6.20
N ALA A 5 13.49 9.79 5.58
CA ALA A 5 12.23 10.38 5.17
C ALA A 5 11.61 9.48 4.10
N ALA A 6 10.38 9.05 4.35
CA ALA A 6 9.59 8.30 3.39
C ALA A 6 9.48 9.08 2.08
N LYS A 7 9.73 8.44 0.94
CA LYS A 7 9.62 9.05 -0.40
C LYS A 7 8.67 8.22 -1.26
N ALA A 8 7.89 8.89 -2.11
CA ALA A 8 7.03 8.24 -3.09
C ALA A 8 7.02 9.02 -4.41
N VAL A 9 6.83 8.29 -5.52
CA VAL A 9 6.78 8.86 -6.88
C VAL A 9 5.34 9.10 -7.28
N TRP A 10 5.03 10.31 -7.77
CA TRP A 10 3.71 10.60 -8.33
C TRP A 10 3.59 10.13 -9.77
N ARG A 11 2.73 9.14 -10.03
CA ARG A 11 2.59 8.53 -11.37
C ARG A 11 2.16 9.47 -12.50
N ARG A 12 1.65 10.67 -12.20
CA ARG A 12 1.20 11.61 -13.25
C ARG A 12 2.24 12.64 -13.66
N CYS A 13 3.19 12.99 -12.80
CA CYS A 13 4.23 13.97 -13.12
C CYS A 13 5.64 13.48 -12.77
N GLU A 14 5.77 12.22 -12.37
CA GLU A 14 7.02 11.51 -12.05
C GLU A 14 7.90 12.18 -10.98
N ASN A 15 7.38 13.19 -10.31
CA ASN A 15 8.07 13.85 -9.23
C ASN A 15 8.10 12.97 -7.98
N ILE A 16 9.28 12.92 -7.36
CA ILE A 16 9.48 12.29 -6.07
C ILE A 16 9.07 13.29 -4.99
N SER A 17 8.19 12.87 -4.08
CA SER A 17 7.84 13.67 -2.90
C SER A 17 8.27 12.96 -1.63
N SER A 18 8.92 13.69 -0.73
CA SER A 18 9.12 13.35 0.68
C SER A 18 8.16 14.10 1.60
N HIS A 19 7.32 14.99 1.06
CA HIS A 19 6.39 15.80 1.84
C HIS A 19 5.17 14.97 2.22
N LEU A 20 5.20 14.39 3.42
CA LEU A 20 4.07 13.69 4.00
C LEU A 20 2.91 14.67 4.23
N HIS A 21 1.77 14.37 3.62
CA HIS A 21 0.54 15.14 3.78
C HIS A 21 -0.34 14.60 4.90
N GLN A 22 -0.55 13.27 4.91
CA GLN A 22 -1.38 12.61 5.92
C GLN A 22 -1.12 11.09 5.94
N ASN A 23 -1.48 10.46 7.06
CA ASN A 23 -1.45 9.02 7.26
C ASN A 23 -2.87 8.48 7.33
N HIS A 24 -3.14 7.36 6.65
CA HIS A 24 -4.43 6.68 6.69
C HIS A 24 -4.23 5.20 7.02
N TRP A 25 -5.01 4.68 7.96
CA TRP A 25 -5.02 3.25 8.24
C TRP A 25 -5.75 2.50 7.12
N LEU A 26 -5.09 1.49 6.56
CA LEU A 26 -5.66 0.56 5.59
C LEU A 26 -5.72 -0.84 6.22
N LEU A 27 -6.91 -1.43 6.26
CA LEU A 27 -7.07 -2.85 6.56
C LEU A 27 -6.90 -3.67 5.28
N VAL A 28 -6.01 -4.67 5.34
CA VAL A 28 -5.62 -5.52 4.21
C VAL A 28 -5.85 -6.98 4.61
N GLY A 29 -6.59 -7.74 3.81
CA GLY A 29 -6.71 -9.19 3.98
C GLY A 29 -5.41 -9.91 3.62
N ASP A 30 -5.00 -10.87 4.44
CA ASP A 30 -3.81 -11.69 4.20
C ASP A 30 -4.12 -13.17 4.42
N LEU A 31 -3.10 -14.03 4.22
CA LEU A 31 -3.22 -15.47 4.41
C LEU A 31 -3.81 -15.83 5.78
N PRO A 32 -4.75 -16.79 5.83
CA PRO A 32 -5.29 -17.25 7.09
C PRO A 32 -4.19 -17.93 7.93
N ILE A 33 -4.28 -17.78 9.25
CA ILE A 33 -3.40 -18.46 10.20
C ILE A 33 -4.28 -19.37 11.06
N SER A 34 -3.96 -20.67 11.08
CA SER A 34 -4.71 -21.67 11.85
C SER A 34 -6.23 -21.64 11.54
N ASN A 35 -6.58 -21.57 10.25
CA ASN A 35 -7.95 -21.45 9.74
C ASN A 35 -8.71 -20.20 10.19
N ARG A 36 -8.01 -19.14 10.62
CA ARG A 36 -8.62 -17.85 10.98
C ARG A 36 -8.26 -16.78 9.97
N THR A 37 -9.24 -15.98 9.57
CA THR A 37 -9.03 -14.82 8.69
C THR A 37 -8.10 -13.80 9.36
N VAL A 38 -7.10 -13.34 8.62
CA VAL A 38 -6.11 -12.36 9.09
C VAL A 38 -6.29 -11.03 8.35
N TRP A 39 -6.21 -9.95 9.12
CA TRP A 39 -6.21 -8.58 8.61
C TRP A 39 -4.96 -7.84 9.08
N LEU A 40 -4.21 -7.28 8.15
CA LEU A 40 -3.08 -6.40 8.43
C LEU A 40 -3.58 -4.95 8.53
N LYS A 41 -3.25 -4.27 9.63
CA LYS A 41 -3.46 -2.83 9.79
C LYS A 41 -2.22 -2.08 9.32
N VAL A 42 -2.25 -1.60 8.08
CA VAL A 42 -1.12 -0.95 7.43
C VAL A 42 -1.28 0.56 7.50
N ASN A 43 -0.24 1.28 7.90
CA ASN A 43 -0.21 2.73 7.72
C ASN A 43 0.07 3.04 6.25
N ARG A 44 -0.90 3.67 5.57
CA ARG A 44 -0.77 4.09 4.17
C ARG A 44 -0.59 5.59 4.11
N ARG A 45 0.63 6.00 3.77
CA ARG A 45 1.05 7.39 3.68
C ARG A 45 0.50 8.05 2.43
N GLN A 46 0.04 9.28 2.57
CA GLN A 46 -0.22 10.18 1.45
C GLN A 46 0.79 11.32 1.47
N PHE A 47 1.32 11.62 0.28
CA PHE A 47 2.27 12.69 0.01
C PHE A 47 1.59 13.81 -0.75
N LYS A 48 2.12 15.03 -0.67
CA LYS A 48 1.70 16.14 -1.53
C LYS A 48 2.75 16.34 -2.62
N CYS A 49 2.33 16.37 -3.89
CA CYS A 49 3.23 16.70 -4.98
C CYS A 49 3.57 18.20 -4.96
N SER A 50 4.86 18.55 -5.02
CA SER A 50 5.31 19.95 -5.06
C SER A 50 4.92 20.66 -6.35
N THR A 51 4.90 19.96 -7.48
CA THR A 51 4.54 20.53 -8.78
C THR A 51 3.03 20.60 -8.96
N CYS A 52 2.32 19.49 -8.78
CA CYS A 52 0.88 19.42 -9.04
C CYS A 52 0.02 19.91 -7.87
N GLN A 53 0.60 20.06 -6.68
CA GLN A 53 -0.09 20.39 -5.42
C GLN A 53 -1.22 19.41 -5.01
N LYS A 54 -1.33 18.27 -5.69
CA LYS A 54 -2.33 17.22 -5.43
C LYS A 54 -1.79 16.17 -4.44
N PRO A 55 -2.62 15.65 -3.52
CA PRO A 55 -2.24 14.56 -2.64
C PRO A 55 -2.23 13.22 -3.40
N PHE A 56 -1.36 12.31 -2.98
CA PHE A 56 -1.25 10.98 -3.54
C PHE A 56 -0.78 9.93 -2.55
N SER A 57 -1.35 8.73 -2.63
CA SER A 57 -0.93 7.62 -1.76
C SER A 57 0.32 6.94 -2.26
N GLU A 58 1.11 6.43 -1.34
CA GLU A 58 2.21 5.53 -1.66
C GLU A 58 1.72 4.23 -2.32
N GLN A 59 2.68 3.60 -2.99
CA GLN A 59 2.52 2.23 -3.46
C GLN A 59 3.09 1.26 -2.44
N LEU A 60 2.31 0.24 -2.12
CA LEU A 60 2.71 -0.83 -1.23
C LEU A 60 3.07 -2.02 -2.11
N TYR A 61 4.34 -2.46 -2.07
CA TYR A 61 4.88 -3.48 -2.98
C TYR A 61 4.17 -4.85 -2.87
N PHE A 62 3.51 -5.11 -1.74
CA PHE A 62 2.78 -6.35 -1.47
C PHE A 62 1.28 -6.26 -1.80
N LEU A 63 0.80 -5.12 -2.29
CA LEU A 63 -0.60 -4.89 -2.68
C LEU A 63 -0.73 -4.56 -4.18
N GLY A 64 -1.80 -5.08 -4.77
CA GLY A 64 -2.28 -4.60 -6.06
C GLY A 64 -2.79 -3.16 -6.00
N ASN A 65 -2.73 -2.47 -7.14
CA ASN A 65 -3.32 -1.14 -7.25
C ASN A 65 -4.80 -1.17 -6.84
N ARG A 66 -5.18 -0.35 -5.86
CA ARG A 66 -6.55 -0.27 -5.28
C ARG A 66 -7.08 -1.56 -4.64
N ARG A 67 -6.26 -2.60 -4.46
CA ARG A 67 -6.68 -3.85 -3.78
C ARG A 67 -6.58 -3.71 -2.26
N LYS A 68 -7.44 -4.43 -1.54
CA LYS A 68 -7.46 -4.51 -0.06
C LYS A 68 -7.01 -5.89 0.45
N TYR A 69 -6.14 -6.55 -0.30
CA TYR A 69 -5.57 -7.85 0.04
C TYR A 69 -4.16 -8.01 -0.54
N THR A 70 -3.35 -8.84 0.10
CA THR A 70 -1.97 -9.11 -0.33
C THR A 70 -1.93 -9.90 -1.64
N TYR A 71 -0.85 -9.75 -2.42
CA TYR A 71 -0.64 -10.57 -3.62
C TYR A 71 -0.61 -12.07 -3.29
N ARG A 72 0.01 -12.45 -2.16
CA ARG A 72 0.06 -13.85 -1.71
C ARG A 72 -1.33 -14.40 -1.40
N TYR A 73 -2.21 -13.62 -0.79
CA TYR A 73 -3.58 -14.05 -0.53
C TYR A 73 -4.38 -14.24 -1.83
N ALA A 74 -4.19 -13.32 -2.79
CA ALA A 74 -4.80 -13.47 -4.11
C ALA A 74 -4.31 -14.72 -4.85
N PHE A 75 -3.01 -15.00 -4.75
CA PHE A 75 -2.39 -16.19 -5.32
C PHE A 75 -3.00 -17.45 -4.71
N GLU A 76 -3.04 -17.55 -3.37
CA GLU A 76 -3.62 -18.70 -2.66
C GLU A 76 -5.04 -19.04 -3.16
N ILE A 77 -5.92 -18.05 -3.30
CA ILE A 77 -7.30 -18.25 -3.76
C ILE A 77 -7.35 -18.79 -5.19
N VAL A 78 -6.59 -18.17 -6.10
CA VAL A 78 -6.60 -18.55 -7.52
C VAL A 78 -6.08 -19.98 -7.70
N PHE A 79 -4.98 -20.32 -7.05
CA PHE A 79 -4.38 -21.66 -7.15
C PHE A 79 -5.16 -22.72 -6.37
N ALA A 80 -5.77 -22.37 -5.22
CA ALA A 80 -6.68 -23.28 -4.52
C ALA A 80 -7.97 -23.56 -5.30
N SER A 81 -8.40 -22.65 -6.18
CA SER A 81 -9.61 -22.86 -7.01
C SER A 81 -9.38 -23.68 -8.28
N SER A 82 -8.13 -24.06 -8.57
CA SER A 82 -7.74 -24.81 -9.77
C SER A 82 -7.21 -26.22 -9.46
N THR A 83 -7.37 -26.68 -8.21
CA THR A 83 -7.06 -28.04 -7.75
C THR A 83 -8.35 -28.70 -7.26
#